data_AF-V3ZVJ2-F1
#
_entry.id   AF-V3ZVJ2-F1
#
_cell.length_a   1.000
_cell.length_b   1.000
_cell.length_c   1.000
_cell.angle_alpha   90.00
_cell.angle_beta   90.00
_cell.angle_gamma   90.00
#
_symmetry.space_group_name_H-M   'P 1'
#
loop_
_entity.id
_entity.type
_entity.pdbx_description
1 polymer ?
#
loop_
_entity_poly.entity_id
_entity_poly.type
_entity_poly.pdbx_seq_one_letter_code
_entity_poly.pdbx_strand_id
1 'polypeptide(L)'
;RVLLSDINVLTLKHGYNTNSRRSAPVPQLKCVGGTAGCNKFIPQVVQCYNRGSDGIDVQWECKTDMDNAYRFGEVEVTCEGYDYPEDMYVLKGSCGVIILFK
;
A
#
# COMPACT_ATOMS: atom_id res chain seq x y z
N ARG A 1 -15.67 8.02 -3.60
CA ARG A 1 -15.88 6.85 -2.73
C ARG A 1 -15.75 5.59 -3.58
N VAL A 2 -15.08 4.54 -3.10
CA VAL A 2 -15.00 3.22 -3.75
C VAL A 2 -15.03 2.13 -2.68
N LEU A 3 -15.59 0.95 -2.97
CA LEU A 3 -15.55 -0.18 -2.03
C LEU A 3 -14.15 -0.80 -2.07
N LEU A 4 -13.54 -1.04 -0.91
CA LEU A 4 -12.15 -1.54 -0.82
C LEU A 4 -11.97 -2.88 -1.54
N SER A 5 -12.94 -3.80 -1.40
CA SER A 5 -12.93 -5.11 -2.04
C SER A 5 -13.06 -5.06 -3.57
N ASP A 6 -13.60 -3.98 -4.14
CA ASP A 6 -13.77 -3.82 -5.59
C ASP A 6 -12.53 -3.23 -6.27
N ILE A 7 -11.52 -2.82 -5.49
CA ILE A 7 -10.27 -2.31 -6.03
C ILE A 7 -9.46 -3.49 -6.54
N ASN A 8 -9.28 -3.58 -7.86
CA ASN A 8 -8.52 -4.67 -8.48
C ASN A 8 -7.01 -4.49 -8.33
N VAL A 9 -6.51 -3.27 -8.55
CA VAL A 9 -5.08 -2.96 -8.58
C VAL A 9 -4.82 -1.57 -7.99
N LEU A 10 -3.78 -1.47 -7.18
CA LEU A 10 -3.19 -0.21 -6.73
C LEU A 10 -1.83 -0.05 -7.41
N THR A 11 -1.58 1.13 -7.97
CA THR A 11 -0.26 1.53 -8.48
C THR A 11 0.23 2.70 -7.65
N LEU A 12 1.24 2.44 -6.82
CA LEU A 12 1.76 3.37 -5.82
C LEU A 12 3.16 3.81 -6.23
N LYS A 13 3.45 5.11 -6.08
CA LYS A 13 4.68 5.72 -6.62
C LYS A 13 5.51 6.38 -5.51
N HIS A 14 6.82 6.22 -5.61
CA HIS A 14 7.76 6.88 -4.70
C HIS A 14 7.69 8.40 -4.85
N GLY A 15 7.70 9.12 -3.73
CA GLY A 15 7.62 10.59 -3.69
C GLY A 15 6.22 11.17 -3.90
N TYR A 16 5.21 10.34 -4.15
CA TYR A 16 3.81 10.78 -4.23
C TYR A 16 3.13 10.59 -2.87
N ASN A 17 2.21 11.51 -2.55
CA ASN A 17 1.34 11.38 -1.39
C ASN A 17 -0.03 10.80 -1.78
N THR A 18 -0.70 10.21 -0.80
CA THR A 18 -2.09 9.76 -0.91
C THR A 18 -3.03 10.95 -1.00
N ASN A 19 -4.17 10.76 -1.67
CA ASN A 19 -5.27 11.70 -1.52
C ASN A 19 -5.75 11.62 -0.07
N SER A 20 -6.10 12.77 0.50
CA SER A 20 -6.65 12.82 1.85
C SER A 20 -7.82 13.77 1.93
N ARG A 21 -8.80 13.46 2.78
CA ARG A 21 -9.95 14.34 3.05
C ARG A 21 -10.02 14.75 4.51
N ARG A 22 -9.84 13.81 5.43
CA ARG A 22 -10.01 14.02 6.88
C ARG A 22 -8.70 13.94 7.65
N SER A 23 -7.77 13.13 7.17
CA SER A 23 -6.41 13.01 7.69
C SER A 23 -5.42 13.93 6.95
N ALA A 24 -4.17 13.98 7.40
CA ALA A 24 -3.08 14.53 6.59
C ALA A 24 -2.70 13.53 5.47
N PRO A 25 -2.37 14.00 4.26
CA PRO A 25 -1.78 13.15 3.23
C PRO A 25 -0.53 12.43 3.74
N VAL A 26 -0.39 11.15 3.41
CA VAL A 26 0.79 10.33 3.76
C VAL A 26 1.50 9.86 2.49
N PRO A 27 2.78 9.47 2.53
CA PRO A 27 3.45 8.89 1.37
C PRO A 27 2.74 7.63 0.87
N GLN A 28 2.62 7.46 -0.45
CA GLN A 28 2.05 6.25 -1.06
C GLN A 28 2.92 5.02 -0.81
N LEU A 29 4.24 5.19 -0.76
CA LEU A 29 5.21 4.16 -0.44
C LEU A 29 5.97 4.56 0.82
N LYS A 30 5.92 3.74 1.87
CA LYS A 30 6.66 3.98 3.10
C LYS A 30 7.43 2.73 3.50
N CYS A 31 8.76 2.81 3.47
CA CYS A 31 9.58 1.78 4.11
C CYS A 31 9.73 2.09 5.59
N VAL A 32 9.54 1.08 6.44
CA VAL A 32 9.64 1.23 7.91
C VAL A 32 10.76 0.39 8.53
N GLY A 33 11.50 -0.39 7.73
CA GLY A 33 12.69 -1.10 8.17
C GLY A 33 12.89 -2.46 7.49
N GLY A 34 13.36 -3.43 8.28
CA GLY A 34 13.67 -4.79 7.85
C GLY A 34 15.19 -5.05 7.75
N THR A 35 15.59 -6.30 7.47
CA THR A 35 17.00 -6.73 7.51
C THR A 35 17.86 -6.09 6.43
N ALA A 36 17.28 -5.76 5.27
CA ALA A 36 17.97 -5.04 4.21
C ALA A 36 18.05 -3.51 4.46
N GLY A 37 17.17 -2.98 5.31
CA GLY A 37 17.02 -1.54 5.58
C GLY A 37 16.39 -0.76 4.42
N CYS A 38 15.92 0.46 4.69
CA CYS A 38 15.18 1.28 3.73
C CYS A 38 16.03 2.05 2.72
N ASN A 39 17.34 2.19 2.97
CA ASN A 39 18.22 3.02 2.15
C ASN A 39 18.94 2.24 1.05
N LYS A 40 18.88 0.90 1.08
CA LYS A 40 19.57 0.05 0.10
C LYS A 40 18.80 -0.09 -1.20
N PHE A 41 17.48 -0.08 -1.13
CA PHE A 41 16.60 -0.17 -2.28
C PHE A 41 15.34 0.65 -2.04
N ILE A 42 15.00 1.50 -2.99
CA ILE A 42 13.80 2.34 -2.95
C ILE A 42 13.01 2.07 -4.23
N PRO A 43 11.92 1.28 -4.18
CA PRO A 43 11.13 0.99 -5.36
C PRO A 43 10.47 2.27 -5.87
N GLN A 44 10.60 2.54 -7.17
CA GLN A 44 9.96 3.72 -7.76
C GLN A 44 8.45 3.53 -7.93
N VAL A 45 8.03 2.29 -8.20
CA VAL A 45 6.63 1.92 -8.39
C VAL A 45 6.38 0.56 -7.74
N VAL A 46 5.34 0.46 -6.92
CA VAL A 46 4.82 -0.80 -6.40
C VAL A 46 3.40 -1.00 -6.91
N GLN A 47 3.14 -2.18 -7.46
CA GLN A 47 1.80 -2.58 -7.87
C GLN A 47 1.25 -3.64 -6.92
N CYS A 48 0.14 -3.34 -6.25
CA CYS A 48 -0.56 -4.28 -5.39
C CYS A 48 -1.82 -4.78 -6.09
N TYR A 49 -1.98 -6.10 -6.13
CA TYR A 49 -3.07 -6.80 -6.77
C TYR A 49 -3.97 -7.39 -5.70
N ASN A 50 -5.27 -7.14 -5.82
CA ASN A 50 -6.26 -7.76 -4.97
C ASN A 50 -6.39 -9.25 -5.32
N ARG A 51 -6.12 -10.14 -4.37
CA ARG A 51 -6.18 -11.60 -4.50
C ARG A 51 -7.42 -12.21 -3.85
N GLY A 52 -8.41 -11.38 -3.53
CA GLY A 52 -9.64 -11.76 -2.86
C GLY A 52 -9.67 -11.24 -1.42
N SER A 53 -10.58 -11.81 -0.63
CA SER A 53 -10.72 -11.53 0.79
C SER A 53 -10.81 -12.84 1.56
N ASP A 54 -10.34 -12.84 2.80
CA ASP A 54 -10.52 -13.94 3.75
C ASP A 54 -11.87 -13.86 4.50
N GLY A 55 -12.73 -12.92 4.12
CA GLY A 55 -14.01 -12.63 4.78
C GLY A 55 -13.94 -11.47 5.77
N ILE A 56 -12.74 -10.97 6.08
CA ILE A 56 -12.50 -9.82 6.95
C ILE A 56 -11.80 -8.73 6.16
N ASP A 57 -10.61 -9.04 5.62
CA ASP A 57 -9.73 -8.09 4.96
C ASP A 57 -9.44 -8.49 3.51
N VAL A 58 -9.04 -7.51 2.71
CA VAL A 58 -8.59 -7.73 1.33
C VAL A 58 -7.15 -8.25 1.35
N GLN A 59 -6.90 -9.34 0.64
CA GLN A 59 -5.61 -9.97 0.53
C GLN A 59 -4.83 -9.34 -0.63
N TRP A 60 -3.80 -8.56 -0.31
CA TRP A 60 -3.00 -7.84 -1.30
C TRP A 60 -1.70 -8.58 -1.63
N GLU A 61 -1.44 -8.79 -2.91
CA GLU A 61 -0.12 -9.21 -3.41
C GLU A 61 0.59 -8.02 -4.05
N CYS A 62 1.67 -7.53 -3.43
CA CYS A 62 2.44 -6.40 -3.96
C CYS A 62 3.70 -6.86 -4.69
N LYS A 63 3.98 -6.22 -5.83
CA LYS A 63 5.12 -6.49 -6.73
C LYS A 63 5.82 -5.19 -7.11
N THR A 64 7.13 -5.27 -7.27
CA THR A 64 7.99 -4.23 -7.84
C THR A 64 9.10 -4.91 -8.61
N ASP A 65 9.69 -4.18 -9.55
CA ASP A 65 10.97 -4.57 -10.14
C ASP A 65 12.08 -4.30 -9.12
N MET A 66 12.77 -5.35 -8.69
CA MET A 66 13.88 -5.29 -7.72
C MET A 66 14.88 -6.41 -7.96
N ASP A 67 16.14 -6.18 -7.60
CA ASP A 67 17.20 -7.19 -7.67
C ASP A 67 16.84 -8.40 -6.78
N ASN A 68 17.24 -9.61 -7.20
CA ASN A 68 17.03 -10.86 -6.47
C ASN A 68 17.67 -10.87 -5.07
N ALA A 69 18.60 -9.95 -4.80
CA ALA A 69 19.17 -9.73 -3.47
C ALA A 69 18.16 -9.19 -2.44
N TYR A 70 17.02 -8.64 -2.88
CA TYR A 70 16.00 -8.06 -2.01
C TYR A 70 14.67 -8.78 -2.17
N ARG A 71 13.90 -8.81 -1.08
CA ARG A 71 12.50 -9.24 -1.13
C ARG A 71 11.65 -8.41 -0.19
N PHE A 72 10.36 -8.37 -0.47
CA PHE A 72 9.40 -7.93 0.51
C PHE A 72 9.38 -8.89 1.70
N GLY A 73 9.47 -8.33 2.90
CA GLY A 73 9.14 -9.01 4.14
C GLY A 73 7.64 -8.89 4.39
N GLU A 74 7.27 -8.04 5.33
CA GLU A 74 5.87 -7.70 5.58
C GLU A 74 5.45 -6.51 4.73
N VAL A 75 4.21 -6.57 4.22
CA VAL A 75 3.61 -5.54 3.39
C VAL A 75 2.19 -5.30 3.88
N GLU A 76 1.88 -4.05 4.17
CA GLU A 76 0.57 -3.64 4.67
C GLU A 76 0.01 -2.53 3.79
N VAL A 77 -1.20 -2.74 3.24
CA VAL A 77 -1.92 -1.72 2.47
C VAL A 77 -2.89 -1.00 3.39
N THR A 78 -2.82 0.33 3.42
CA THR A 78 -3.67 1.17 4.25
C THR A 78 -4.37 2.20 3.38
N CYS A 79 -5.68 2.41 3.57
CA CYS A 79 -6.47 3.39 2.84
C CYS A 79 -7.29 4.25 3.82
N GLU A 80 -7.49 5.52 3.50
CA GLU A 80 -8.42 6.36 4.28
C GLU A 80 -9.86 5.90 4.00
N GLY A 81 -10.57 5.46 5.05
CA GLY A 81 -12.01 5.21 5.00
C GLY A 81 -12.78 6.46 4.54
N TYR A 82 -13.96 6.30 3.97
CA TYR A 82 -14.69 7.43 3.38
C TYR A 82 -15.45 8.24 4.42
N ASP A 83 -16.26 7.57 5.25
CA ASP A 83 -17.15 8.23 6.23
C ASP A 83 -16.62 8.15 7.67
N TYR A 84 -15.91 7.08 8.08
CA TYR A 84 -15.26 6.89 9.39
C TYR A 84 -14.00 5.99 9.23
N PRO A 85 -13.12 5.86 10.24
CA PRO A 85 -12.04 4.85 10.22
C PRO A 85 -12.64 3.44 10.09
N GLU A 86 -12.01 2.50 9.39
CA GLU A 86 -12.51 1.10 9.22
C GLU A 86 -13.77 0.95 8.34
N ASP A 87 -14.18 1.99 7.63
CA ASP A 87 -15.24 1.92 6.62
C ASP A 87 -14.83 0.99 5.45
N MET A 88 -15.74 0.11 5.01
CA MET A 88 -15.53 -0.73 3.83
C MET A 88 -15.35 0.11 2.56
N TYR A 89 -15.92 1.32 2.55
CA TYR A 89 -15.68 2.30 1.51
C TYR A 89 -14.49 3.19 1.85
N VAL A 90 -13.62 3.40 0.86
CA VAL A 90 -12.43 4.23 0.99
C VAL A 90 -12.45 5.41 0.02
N LEU A 91 -11.65 6.43 0.34
CA LEU A 91 -11.41 7.57 -0.53
C LEU A 91 -10.57 7.14 -1.74
N LYS A 92 -10.97 7.57 -2.95
CA LYS A 92 -10.25 7.20 -4.16
C LYS A 92 -8.84 7.80 -4.14
N GLY A 93 -7.83 6.94 -4.28
CA GLY A 93 -6.42 7.36 -4.27
C GLY A 93 -5.86 7.64 -2.88
N SER A 94 -6.57 7.27 -1.81
CA SER A 94 -6.06 7.42 -0.44
C SER A 94 -5.21 6.24 0.04
N CYS A 95 -5.11 5.17 -0.77
CA CYS A 95 -4.34 3.99 -0.40
C CYS A 95 -2.83 4.21 -0.52
N GLY A 96 -2.09 3.72 0.47
CA GLY A 96 -0.63 3.63 0.50
C GLY A 96 -0.18 2.26 1.02
N VAL A 97 1.12 1.99 0.94
CA VAL A 97 1.72 0.73 1.37
C VAL A 97 2.89 0.98 2.31
N ILE A 98 2.91 0.20 3.39
CA ILE A 98 4.01 0.11 4.35
C ILE A 98 4.78 -1.18 4.05
N ILE A 99 6.11 -1.07 3.97
CA ILE A 99 6.98 -2.18 3.55
C ILE A 99 8.12 -2.36 4.57
N LEU A 100 8.37 -3.62 4.93
CA LEU A 100 9.61 -4.09 5.54
C LEU A 100 10.44 -4.85 4.50
N PHE A 101 11.67 -4.40 4.21
CA PHE A 101 12.54 -5.10 3.25
C PHE A 101 13.40 -6.16 3.92
N LYS A 102 13.47 -7.35 3.32
CA LYS A 102 14.34 -8.44 3.76
C LYS A 102 15.53 -8.64 2.85
#